data_AF-A0A1L9SFI4-F1
#
_entry.id   AF-A0A1L9SFI4-F1
#
_cell.length_a   1.000
_cell.length_b   1.000
_cell.length_c   1.000
_cell.angle_alpha   90.00
_cell.angle_beta   90.00
_cell.angle_gamma   90.00
#
_symmetry.space_group_name_H-M   'P 1'
#
loop_
_entity.id
_entity.type
_entity.pdbx_description
1 polymer ?
#
loop_
_entity_poly.entity_id
_entity_poly.type
_entity_poly.pdbx_seq_one_letter_code
_entity_poly.pdbx_strand_id
1 'polypeptide(L)'
;MISFITGNKNKFAEAEAILGLPLVQQPLDLEEIQGSLEEIAKHKCILAAELTNGPVLVEDSALEFTAWGTLPGPYIKWFYNSLGNEGLCTALKGFQDHSATSVCTYAYSRGPGSEPILFQGRVKGTIVSPRGKNGFAFDPIFEVDGQTYAEMEPDVKNALSERYLALMEFKRWITKV
;
A
#
# COMPACT_ATOMS: atom_id res chain seq x y z
N MET A 1 5.03 -9.58 19.80
CA MET A 1 5.82 -8.88 18.76
C MET A 1 5.22 -9.28 17.42
N ILE A 2 4.99 -8.35 16.50
CA ILE A 2 4.30 -8.63 15.24
C ILE A 2 5.34 -8.64 14.12
N SER A 3 5.38 -9.71 13.33
CA SER A 3 6.22 -9.79 12.14
C SER A 3 5.56 -9.03 11.00
N PHE A 4 6.17 -7.94 10.53
CA PHE A 4 5.73 -7.24 9.33
C PHE A 4 6.45 -7.84 8.11
N ILE A 5 5.68 -8.55 7.28
CA ILE A 5 6.24 -9.30 6.15
C ILE A 5 6.39 -8.38 4.94
N THR A 6 7.59 -7.85 4.77
CA THR A 6 7.92 -6.94 3.66
C THR A 6 9.43 -6.86 3.43
N GLY A 7 9.83 -6.92 2.16
CA GLY A 7 11.20 -6.57 1.74
C GLY A 7 11.42 -5.07 1.50
N ASN A 8 10.34 -4.26 1.49
CA ASN A 8 10.43 -2.83 1.19
C ASN A 8 10.73 -2.03 2.46
N LYS A 9 11.95 -1.51 2.55
CA LYS A 9 12.43 -0.70 3.69
C LYS A 9 11.63 0.59 3.89
N ASN A 10 11.14 1.22 2.82
CA ASN A 10 10.34 2.44 2.93
C ASN A 10 8.97 2.14 3.55
N LYS A 11 8.31 1.05 3.12
CA LYS A 11 7.05 0.58 3.72
C LYS A 11 7.21 0.28 5.21
N PHE A 12 8.31 -0.39 5.58
CA PHE A 12 8.62 -0.66 6.99
C PHE A 12 8.83 0.63 7.81
N ALA A 13 9.63 1.57 7.30
CA ALA A 13 9.91 2.83 7.98
C ALA A 13 8.63 3.68 8.18
N GLU A 14 7.78 3.78 7.16
CA GLU A 14 6.48 4.45 7.28
C GLU A 14 5.59 3.75 8.33
N ALA A 15 5.51 2.41 8.30
CA ALA A 15 4.69 1.67 9.24
C ALA A 15 5.14 1.80 10.70
N GLU A 16 6.46 1.75 10.93
CA GLU A 16 7.05 1.93 12.25
C GLU A 16 6.77 3.33 12.80
N ALA A 17 6.98 4.37 11.98
CA ALA A 17 6.71 5.76 12.35
C ALA A 17 5.23 6.01 12.70
N ILE A 18 4.31 5.43 11.93
CA ILE A 18 2.86 5.63 12.11
C ILE A 18 2.32 4.84 13.32
N LEU A 19 2.71 3.57 13.45
CA LEU A 19 2.15 2.71 14.49
C LEU A 19 2.71 3.04 15.87
N GLY A 20 4.01 3.31 15.98
CA GLY A 20 4.68 3.46 17.28
C GLY A 20 4.57 2.20 18.14
N LEU A 21 4.46 1.03 17.52
CA LEU A 21 4.43 -0.30 18.15
C LEU A 21 5.62 -1.12 17.64
N PRO A 22 6.17 -2.05 18.43
CA PRO A 22 7.30 -2.87 18.01
C PRO A 22 6.91 -3.83 16.87
N LEU A 23 7.46 -3.57 15.68
CA LEU A 23 7.38 -4.43 14.50
C LEU A 23 8.73 -5.09 14.23
N VAL A 24 8.71 -6.31 13.68
CA VAL A 24 9.92 -6.97 13.15
C VAL A 24 9.77 -7.10 11.65
N GLN A 25 10.65 -6.46 10.89
CA GLN A 25 10.69 -6.65 9.45
C GLN A 25 11.16 -8.08 9.12
N GLN A 26 10.39 -8.80 8.31
CA GLN A 26 10.80 -10.09 7.76
C GLN A 26 10.57 -10.12 6.24
N PRO A 27 11.63 -10.24 5.42
CA PRO A 27 11.50 -10.31 3.97
C PRO A 27 11.21 -11.76 3.56
N LEU A 28 9.94 -12.18 3.61
CA LEU A 28 9.51 -13.44 3.01
C LEU A 28 9.06 -13.19 1.57
N ASP A 29 9.50 -14.05 0.65
CA ASP A 29 8.97 -14.10 -0.71
C ASP A 29 7.72 -14.97 -0.70
N LEU A 30 6.57 -14.34 -0.87
CA LEU A 30 5.26 -14.99 -0.80
C LEU A 30 4.58 -14.90 -2.16
N GLU A 31 3.88 -15.96 -2.53
CA GLU A 31 3.06 -15.96 -3.75
C GLU A 31 1.97 -14.89 -3.67
N GLU A 32 1.97 -13.98 -4.65
CA GLU A 32 0.90 -13.01 -4.86
C GLU A 32 -0.04 -13.57 -5.93
N ILE A 33 -1.20 -14.05 -5.50
CA ILE A 33 -2.27 -14.49 -6.40
C ILE A 33 -2.82 -13.31 -7.21
N GLN A 34 -3.61 -13.61 -8.24
CA GLN A 34 -4.41 -12.59 -8.93
C GLN A 34 -5.80 -12.51 -8.31
N GLY A 35 -6.34 -11.30 -8.18
CA GLY A 35 -7.64 -11.07 -7.55
C GLY A 35 -7.83 -9.61 -7.15
N SER A 36 -8.84 -9.38 -6.31
CA SER A 36 -8.99 -8.11 -5.59
C SER A 36 -7.83 -7.89 -4.62
N LEU A 37 -7.63 -6.63 -4.23
CA LEU A 37 -6.59 -6.28 -3.26
C LEU A 37 -6.81 -7.00 -1.91
N GLU A 38 -8.06 -7.21 -1.53
CA GLU A 38 -8.47 -7.91 -0.33
C GLU A 38 -8.15 -9.41 -0.39
N GLU A 39 -8.44 -10.08 -1.51
CA GLU A 39 -8.12 -11.51 -1.70
C GLU A 39 -6.61 -11.74 -1.67
N ILE A 40 -5.85 -10.87 -2.32
CA ILE A 40 -4.37 -10.92 -2.34
C ILE A 40 -3.83 -10.75 -0.92
N ALA A 41 -4.25 -9.70 -0.22
CA ALA A 41 -3.78 -9.43 1.14
C ALA A 41 -4.14 -10.55 2.12
N LYS A 42 -5.35 -11.13 2.01
CA LYS A 42 -5.76 -12.29 2.83
C LYS A 42 -4.91 -13.51 2.55
N HIS A 43 -4.75 -13.89 1.29
CA HIS A 43 -3.97 -15.06 0.90
C HIS A 43 -2.52 -14.94 1.38
N LYS A 44 -1.91 -13.76 1.16
CA LYS A 44 -0.56 -13.43 1.61
C LYS A 44 -0.43 -13.51 3.13
N CYS A 45 -1.44 -13.04 3.88
CA CYS A 45 -1.45 -13.09 5.34
C CYS A 45 -1.53 -14.52 5.87
N ILE A 46 -2.34 -15.38 5.23
CA ILE A 46 -2.44 -16.80 5.59
C ILE A 46 -1.08 -17.49 5.39
N LEU A 47 -0.47 -17.33 4.21
CA LEU A 47 0.85 -17.92 3.94
C LEU A 47 1.94 -17.41 4.90
N ALA A 48 1.94 -16.11 5.18
CA ALA A 48 2.83 -15.50 6.17
C ALA A 48 2.65 -16.12 7.57
N ALA A 49 1.40 -16.30 8.02
CA ALA A 49 1.10 -16.85 9.34
C ALA A 49 1.59 -18.30 9.46
N GLU A 50 1.38 -19.12 8.43
CA GLU A 50 1.85 -20.52 8.39
C GLU A 50 3.38 -20.61 8.44
N LEU A 51 4.08 -19.75 7.71
CA LEU A 51 5.56 -19.78 7.65
C LEU A 51 6.24 -19.22 8.90
N THR A 52 5.64 -18.22 9.54
CA THR A 52 6.21 -17.57 10.73
C THR A 52 5.75 -18.20 12.04
N ASN A 53 4.67 -18.99 12.01
CA ASN A 53 4.05 -19.61 13.17
C ASN A 53 3.75 -18.60 14.30
N GLY A 54 3.23 -17.43 13.96
CA GLY A 54 2.95 -16.36 14.93
C GLY A 54 2.21 -15.15 14.34
N PRO A 55 2.07 -14.07 15.14
CA PRO A 55 1.37 -12.86 14.69
C PRO A 55 2.06 -12.18 13.52
N VAL A 56 1.34 -12.01 12.42
CA VAL A 56 1.84 -11.38 11.20
C VAL A 56 0.99 -10.21 10.80
N LEU A 57 1.66 -9.23 10.20
CA LEU A 57 1.07 -8.14 9.46
C LEU A 57 1.63 -8.20 8.03
N VAL A 58 0.77 -8.13 7.03
CA VAL A 58 1.18 -8.01 5.62
C VAL A 58 0.51 -6.78 5.01
N GLU A 59 1.04 -6.30 3.90
CA GLU A 59 0.54 -5.12 3.20
C GLU A 59 0.56 -5.35 1.69
N ASP A 60 -0.53 -4.96 1.03
CA ASP A 60 -0.58 -4.77 -0.42
C ASP A 60 -1.13 -3.38 -0.76
N SER A 61 -0.64 -2.84 -1.88
CA SER A 61 -1.01 -1.51 -2.35
C SER A 61 -1.54 -1.57 -3.77
N ALA A 62 -2.52 -0.73 -4.08
CA ALA A 62 -3.07 -0.57 -5.41
C ALA A 62 -3.09 0.90 -5.82
N LEU A 63 -3.00 1.13 -7.12
CA LEU A 63 -3.28 2.43 -7.74
C LEU A 63 -4.37 2.22 -8.79
N GLU A 64 -5.55 2.75 -8.52
CA GLU A 64 -6.75 2.53 -9.33
C GLU A 64 -7.01 3.75 -10.20
N PHE A 65 -6.86 3.63 -11.53
CA PHE A 65 -7.22 4.71 -12.45
C PHE A 65 -8.71 4.63 -12.79
N THR A 66 -9.46 5.71 -12.52
CA THR A 66 -10.91 5.76 -12.80
C THR A 66 -11.21 5.48 -14.28
N ALA A 67 -10.38 6.02 -15.18
CA ALA A 67 -10.50 5.80 -16.62
C ALA A 67 -10.35 4.32 -17.05
N TRP A 68 -9.70 3.49 -16.23
CA TRP A 68 -9.53 2.05 -16.46
C TRP A 68 -10.42 1.22 -15.51
N GLY A 69 -11.45 1.83 -14.93
CA GLY A 69 -12.23 1.27 -13.84
C GLY A 69 -11.43 1.28 -12.54
N THR A 70 -10.63 0.24 -12.31
CA THR A 70 -9.76 0.11 -11.13
C THR A 70 -8.34 -0.36 -11.45
N LEU A 71 -8.02 -0.57 -12.73
CA LEU A 71 -6.67 -0.97 -13.15
C LEU A 71 -5.70 0.24 -13.12
N PRO A 72 -4.38 0.02 -12.96
CA PRO A 72 -3.71 -1.27 -12.78
C PRO A 72 -4.01 -1.94 -11.43
N GLY A 73 -4.56 -1.20 -10.47
CA GLY A 73 -5.03 -1.74 -9.20
C GLY A 73 -3.90 -2.45 -8.45
N PRO A 74 -4.09 -3.68 -7.94
CA PRO A 74 -3.04 -4.42 -7.23
C PRO A 74 -1.84 -4.75 -8.11
N TYR A 75 -1.97 -4.65 -9.44
CA TYR A 75 -0.89 -4.93 -10.38
C TYR A 75 0.06 -3.74 -10.61
N ILE A 76 -0.12 -2.64 -9.89
CA ILE A 76 0.67 -1.40 -10.05
C ILE A 76 2.19 -1.63 -10.02
N LYS A 77 2.69 -2.56 -9.20
CA LYS A 77 4.13 -2.92 -9.16
C LYS A 77 4.65 -3.34 -10.54
N TRP A 78 3.89 -4.18 -11.24
CA TRP A 78 4.28 -4.68 -12.57
C TRP A 78 4.22 -3.56 -13.62
N PHE A 79 3.16 -2.76 -13.61
CA PHE A 79 3.04 -1.61 -14.51
C PHE A 79 4.15 -0.58 -14.26
N TYR A 80 4.44 -0.24 -13.01
CA TYR A 80 5.52 0.68 -12.65
C TYR A 80 6.88 0.14 -13.07
N ASN A 81 7.17 -1.14 -12.84
CA ASN A 81 8.46 -1.74 -13.23
C ASN A 81 8.66 -1.75 -14.75
N SER A 82 7.59 -1.91 -15.54
CA SER A 82 7.67 -1.92 -17.00
C SER A 82 7.64 -0.53 -17.63
N LEU A 83 6.84 0.39 -17.10
CA LEU A 83 6.54 1.68 -17.73
C LEU A 83 7.24 2.86 -17.06
N GLY A 84 7.57 2.73 -15.77
CA GLY A 84 7.93 3.85 -14.92
C GLY A 84 6.80 4.90 -14.80
N ASN A 85 7.09 5.98 -14.08
CA ASN A 85 6.13 7.07 -13.87
C ASN A 85 5.72 7.77 -15.17
N GLU A 86 6.66 8.01 -16.08
CA GLU A 86 6.38 8.63 -17.39
C GLU A 86 5.49 7.77 -18.28
N GLY A 87 5.72 6.45 -18.29
CA GLY A 87 4.91 5.53 -19.08
C GLY A 87 3.50 5.36 -18.50
N LEU A 88 3.34 5.35 -17.17
CA LEU A 88 2.04 5.38 -16.50
C LEU A 88 1.24 6.64 -16.88
N CYS A 89 1.87 7.82 -16.81
CA CYS A 89 1.23 9.07 -17.23
C CYS A 89 0.86 9.04 -18.72
N THR A 90 1.75 8.50 -19.56
CA THR A 90 1.51 8.38 -21.01
C THR A 90 0.35 7.44 -21.33
N ALA A 91 0.17 6.37 -20.56
CA ALA A 91 -0.92 5.42 -20.75
C ALA A 91 -2.31 6.05 -20.50
N LEU A 92 -2.38 7.14 -19.71
CA LEU A 92 -3.61 7.89 -19.46
C LEU A 92 -3.86 9.05 -20.42
N LYS A 93 -2.88 9.50 -21.23
CA LYS A 93 -3.01 10.68 -22.12
C LYS A 93 -4.22 10.65 -23.07
N GLY A 94 -4.70 9.47 -23.42
CA GLY A 94 -5.87 9.30 -24.30
C GLY A 94 -7.23 9.47 -23.60
N PHE A 95 -7.25 9.63 -22.29
CA PHE A 95 -8.46 9.74 -21.48
C PHE A 95 -8.64 11.18 -20.98
N GLN A 96 -9.89 11.59 -20.80
CA GLN A 96 -10.20 12.91 -20.23
C GLN A 96 -10.11 12.92 -18.69
N ASP A 97 -10.33 11.76 -18.07
CA ASP A 97 -10.31 11.58 -16.63
C ASP A 97 -8.98 10.98 -16.19
N HIS A 98 -8.21 11.76 -15.43
CA HIS A 98 -6.96 11.31 -14.80
C HIS A 98 -7.13 11.07 -13.30
N SER A 99 -8.35 11.07 -12.77
CA SER A 99 -8.57 10.77 -11.35
C SER A 99 -8.14 9.34 -11.04
N ALA A 100 -7.59 9.17 -9.85
CA ALA A 100 -7.12 7.89 -9.36
C ALA A 100 -7.36 7.75 -7.85
N THR A 101 -7.36 6.51 -7.39
CA THR A 101 -7.40 6.20 -5.96
C THR A 101 -6.17 5.37 -5.59
N SER A 102 -5.37 5.87 -4.65
CA SER A 102 -4.33 5.08 -4.00
C SER A 102 -4.97 4.30 -2.85
N VAL A 103 -4.74 2.98 -2.81
CA VAL A 103 -5.33 2.08 -1.82
C VAL A 103 -4.23 1.28 -1.15
N CYS A 104 -4.31 1.15 0.17
CA CYS A 104 -3.44 0.27 0.95
C CYS A 104 -4.29 -0.62 1.85
N THR A 105 -4.06 -1.93 1.75
CA THR A 105 -4.73 -2.94 2.57
C THR A 105 -3.69 -3.64 3.43
N TYR A 106 -3.85 -3.53 4.74
CA TYR A 106 -3.15 -4.37 5.70
C TYR A 106 -4.00 -5.57 6.06
N ALA A 107 -3.37 -6.73 6.20
CA ALA A 107 -3.99 -7.93 6.72
C ALA A 107 -3.20 -8.43 7.93
N TYR A 108 -3.90 -8.63 9.05
CA TYR A 108 -3.34 -9.12 10.30
C TYR A 108 -3.87 -10.51 10.62
N SER A 109 -2.99 -11.40 11.06
CA SER A 109 -3.36 -12.68 11.65
C SER A 109 -2.63 -12.89 12.97
N ARG A 110 -3.29 -13.58 13.92
CA ARG A 110 -2.68 -13.98 15.20
C ARG A 110 -1.72 -15.16 15.04
N GLY A 111 -1.80 -15.88 13.92
CA GLY A 111 -1.02 -17.08 13.65
C GLY A 111 -1.82 -18.10 12.85
N PRO A 112 -1.24 -19.29 12.61
CA PRO A 112 -1.86 -20.36 11.84
C PRO A 112 -3.32 -20.64 12.26
N GLY A 113 -4.19 -20.86 11.28
CA GLY A 113 -5.61 -21.12 11.48
C GLY A 113 -6.47 -19.94 11.95
N SER A 114 -5.91 -18.74 12.15
CA SER A 114 -6.69 -17.52 12.44
C SER A 114 -7.07 -16.80 11.15
N GLU A 115 -8.37 -16.48 10.98
CA GLU A 115 -8.85 -15.69 9.83
C GLU A 115 -8.20 -14.29 9.81
N PRO A 116 -7.62 -13.86 8.69
CA PRO A 116 -7.04 -12.52 8.57
C PRO A 116 -8.09 -11.42 8.72
N ILE A 117 -7.73 -10.39 9.48
CA ILE A 117 -8.53 -9.17 9.62
C ILE A 117 -7.90 -8.09 8.73
N LEU A 118 -8.74 -7.47 7.91
CA LEU A 118 -8.32 -6.44 6.96
C LEU A 118 -8.53 -5.03 7.51
N PHE A 119 -7.60 -4.14 7.17
CA PHE A 119 -7.66 -2.71 7.43
C PHE A 119 -7.30 -1.99 6.15
N GLN A 120 -8.14 -1.06 5.69
CA GLN A 120 -7.97 -0.46 4.37
C GLN A 120 -8.06 1.06 4.43
N GLY A 121 -7.06 1.70 3.86
CA GLY A 121 -7.04 3.13 3.61
C GLY A 121 -7.17 3.39 2.12
N ARG A 122 -7.87 4.48 1.79
CA ARG A 122 -8.07 4.94 0.40
C ARG A 122 -7.89 6.45 0.37
N VAL A 123 -7.13 6.93 -0.61
CA VAL A 123 -6.96 8.36 -0.87
C VAL A 123 -7.29 8.62 -2.33
N LYS A 124 -8.18 9.58 -2.57
CA LYS A 124 -8.49 10.05 -3.93
C LYS A 124 -7.49 11.12 -4.33
N GLY A 125 -7.06 11.08 -5.58
CA GLY A 125 -6.13 12.03 -6.16
C GLY A 125 -6.25 12.06 -7.67
N THR A 126 -5.24 12.62 -8.31
CA THR A 126 -5.15 12.73 -9.77
C THR A 126 -3.77 12.31 -10.24
N ILE A 127 -3.69 11.65 -11.40
CA ILE A 127 -2.43 11.34 -12.05
C ILE A 127 -1.93 12.55 -12.84
N VAL A 128 -0.72 12.99 -12.52
CA VAL A 128 -0.07 14.17 -13.11
C VAL A 128 1.33 13.84 -13.57
N SER A 129 1.92 14.70 -14.41
CA SER A 129 3.32 14.57 -14.80
C SER A 129 4.23 14.50 -13.58
N PRO A 130 5.32 13.69 -13.61
CA PRO A 130 6.13 13.44 -12.43
C PRO A 130 6.74 14.72 -11.82
N ARG A 131 6.56 14.91 -10.52
CA ARG A 131 7.19 16.01 -9.74
C ARG A 131 7.63 15.51 -8.36
N GLY A 132 8.56 16.23 -7.74
CA GLY A 132 9.08 15.92 -6.42
C GLY A 132 10.28 14.99 -6.42
N LYS A 133 10.89 14.81 -5.24
CA LYS A 133 12.13 14.03 -5.04
C LYS A 133 12.05 13.03 -3.89
N ASN A 134 10.99 13.11 -3.08
CA ASN A 134 10.75 12.24 -1.94
C ASN A 134 9.95 11.00 -2.38
N GLY A 135 9.71 10.09 -1.44
CA GLY A 135 8.79 8.97 -1.67
C GLY A 135 9.35 7.85 -2.54
N PHE A 136 8.45 7.01 -3.07
CA PHE A 136 8.79 5.84 -3.88
C PHE A 136 7.68 5.47 -4.86
N ALA A 137 8.01 4.63 -5.84
CA ALA A 137 7.06 4.13 -6.84
C ALA A 137 6.30 5.27 -7.54
N PHE A 138 4.98 5.27 -7.45
CA PHE A 138 4.08 6.22 -8.11
C PHE A 138 3.91 7.55 -7.34
N ASP A 139 4.58 7.73 -6.20
CA ASP A 139 4.51 8.97 -5.42
C ASP A 139 4.76 10.25 -6.26
N PRO A 140 5.66 10.26 -7.27
CA PRO A 140 5.87 11.44 -8.11
C PRO A 140 4.70 11.80 -9.03
N ILE A 141 3.76 10.89 -9.27
CA ILE A 141 2.67 11.10 -10.24
C ILE A 141 1.29 11.14 -9.58
N PHE A 142 1.18 10.78 -8.30
CA PHE A 142 -0.08 10.80 -7.58
C PHE A 142 -0.23 12.10 -6.79
N GLU A 143 -1.12 12.99 -7.27
CA GLU A 143 -1.37 14.31 -6.70
C GLU A 143 -2.60 14.30 -5.77
N VAL A 144 -2.41 14.90 -4.60
CA VAL A 144 -3.47 15.17 -3.62
C VAL A 144 -3.35 16.63 -3.20
N ASP A 145 -4.45 17.38 -3.31
CA ASP A 145 -4.54 18.80 -2.92
C ASP A 145 -3.41 19.69 -3.52
N GLY A 146 -3.07 19.45 -4.80
CA GLY A 146 -2.11 20.24 -5.56
C GLY A 146 -0.64 19.89 -5.35
N GLN A 147 -0.33 18.86 -4.55
CA GLN A 147 1.03 18.35 -4.37
C GLN A 147 1.08 16.86 -4.68
N THR A 148 2.13 16.41 -5.38
CA THR A 148 2.40 14.96 -5.48
C THR A 148 2.90 14.43 -4.15
N TYR A 149 2.70 13.15 -3.88
CA TYR A 149 3.27 12.53 -2.69
C TYR A 149 4.79 12.70 -2.60
N ALA A 150 5.50 12.78 -3.73
CA ALA A 150 6.94 13.03 -3.77
C ALA A 150 7.34 14.50 -3.54
N GLU A 151 6.40 15.44 -3.61
CA GLU A 151 6.58 16.85 -3.22
C GLU A 151 6.36 17.04 -1.73
N MET A 152 5.63 16.16 -1.06
CA MET A 152 5.37 16.22 0.37
C MET A 152 6.59 15.82 1.21
N GLU A 153 6.76 16.48 2.36
CA GLU A 153 7.66 15.98 3.40
C GLU A 153 7.09 14.68 4.00
N PRO A 154 7.96 13.73 4.44
CA PRO A 154 7.52 12.43 4.92
C PRO A 154 6.43 12.49 6.01
N ASP A 155 6.56 13.41 6.97
CA ASP A 155 5.58 13.55 8.06
C ASP A 155 4.22 14.04 7.57
N VAL A 156 4.20 14.88 6.53
CA VAL A 156 2.96 15.38 5.92
C VAL A 156 2.26 14.24 5.18
N LYS A 157 2.99 13.47 4.37
CA LYS A 157 2.46 12.28 3.70
C LYS A 157 1.96 11.25 4.71
N ASN A 158 2.70 11.04 5.79
CA ASN A 158 2.36 10.12 6.87
C ASN A 158 1.17 10.59 7.73
N ALA A 159 0.57 11.75 7.47
CA ALA A 159 -0.65 12.20 8.14
C ALA A 159 -1.93 12.03 7.28
N LEU A 160 -1.79 11.71 5.99
CA LEU A 160 -2.92 11.68 5.04
C LEU A 160 -2.95 10.46 4.12
N SER A 161 -1.82 9.77 3.93
CA SER A 161 -1.73 8.67 2.96
C SER A 161 -2.67 7.50 3.27
N GLU A 162 -2.98 6.73 2.25
CA GLU A 162 -3.74 5.48 2.36
C GLU A 162 -3.09 4.52 3.36
N ARG A 163 -1.76 4.49 3.44
CA ARG A 163 -1.01 3.69 4.41
C ARG A 163 -1.26 4.18 5.83
N TYR A 164 -1.22 5.49 6.06
CA TYR A 164 -1.56 6.07 7.35
C TYR A 164 -2.99 5.72 7.77
N LEU A 165 -3.96 5.91 6.89
CA LEU A 165 -5.37 5.63 7.19
C LEU A 165 -5.58 4.17 7.59
N ALA A 166 -5.01 3.23 6.83
CA ALA A 166 -5.09 1.80 7.12
C ALA A 166 -4.40 1.41 8.44
N LEU A 167 -3.20 1.95 8.69
CA LEU A 167 -2.45 1.67 9.93
C LEU A 167 -3.11 2.28 11.15
N MET A 168 -3.74 3.45 11.03
CA MET A 168 -4.49 4.04 12.13
C MET A 168 -5.73 3.22 12.49
N GLU A 169 -6.39 2.61 11.49
CA GLU A 169 -7.46 1.65 11.74
C GLU A 169 -6.94 0.41 12.48
N PHE A 170 -5.85 -0.18 11.99
CA PHE A 170 -5.18 -1.30 12.65
C PHE A 170 -4.77 -0.96 14.10
N LYS A 171 -4.16 0.21 14.33
CA LYS A 171 -3.73 0.69 15.65
C LYS A 171 -4.91 0.81 16.60
N ARG A 172 -6.02 1.39 16.16
CA ARG A 172 -7.25 1.50 16.97
C ARG A 172 -7.84 0.13 17.32
N TRP A 173 -7.71 -0.83 16.41
CA TRP A 173 -8.19 -2.19 16.63
C TRP A 173 -7.30 -2.94 17.62
N ILE A 174 -5.99 -3.01 17.38
CA ILE A 174 -5.04 -3.80 18.18
C ILE A 174 -4.87 -3.28 19.61
N THR A 175 -5.15 -1.99 19.88
CA THR A 175 -5.07 -1.40 21.23
C THR A 175 -6.32 -1.59 22.07
N LYS A 176 -7.43 -2.01 21.46
CA LYS A 176 -8.70 -2.31 22.17
C LYS A 176 -8.82 -3.77 22.59
N VAL A 177 -7.93 -4.62 22.09
CA VAL A 177 -7.94 -6.08 22.31
C VAL A 177 -6.80 -6.46 23.22
#